data_AF-D1QQX2-F1
#
_entry.id   AF-D1QQX2-F1
#
_cell.length_a   1.000
_cell.length_b   1.000
_cell.length_c   1.000
_cell.angle_alpha   90.00
_cell.angle_beta   90.00
_cell.angle_gamma   90.00
#
_symmetry.space_group_name_H-M   'P 1'
#
loop_
_entity.id
_entity.type
_entity.pdbx_description
1 polymer ?
#
loop_
_entity_poly.entity_id
_entity_poly.type
_entity_poly.pdbx_seq_one_letter_code
_entity_poly.pdbx_strand_id
1 'polypeptide(L)'
;MQKYNSEILRILVEAGNEGLSVKKIARHVHNACNTLFSSVSFDEVYTYVAQYLIRNSRNADSMIARTDVRGNYRINPRNEDSQQLMLRFQDECDEKEDTPKPSVDQSLSLFEDM
;
A
#
# COMPACT_ATOMS: atom_id res chain seq x y z
N MET A 1 14.41 12.48 9.29
CA MET A 1 12.98 12.67 8.93
C MET A 1 12.55 11.90 7.68
N GLN A 2 13.29 11.91 6.56
CA GLN A 2 12.86 11.12 5.37
C GLN A 2 12.66 9.61 5.65
N LYS A 3 13.49 9.03 6.53
CA LYS A 3 13.32 7.64 7.01
C LYS A 3 11.96 7.39 7.69
N TYR A 4 11.40 8.39 8.37
CA TYR A 4 10.09 8.25 9.01
C TYR A 4 8.98 8.20 7.96
N ASN A 5 9.08 9.02 6.91
CA ASN A 5 8.09 9.05 5.83
C ASN A 5 7.98 7.69 5.13
N SER A 6 9.12 7.11 4.73
CA SER A 6 9.15 5.80 4.08
C SER A 6 8.57 4.71 4.98
N GLU A 7 8.90 4.75 6.28
CA GLU A 7 8.41 3.77 7.24
C GLU A 7 6.90 3.92 7.49
N ILE A 8 6.39 5.15 7.59
CA ILE A 8 4.95 5.42 7.70
C ILE A 8 4.21 4.83 6.51
N LEU A 9 4.68 5.08 5.28
CA LEU A 9 4.04 4.54 4.08
C LEU A 9 4.06 3.01 4.07
N ARG A 10 5.21 2.40 4.38
CA ARG A 10 5.35 0.94 4.48
C ARG A 10 4.36 0.35 5.48
N ILE A 11 4.29 0.90 6.69
CA ILE A 11 3.35 0.46 7.74
C ILE A 11 1.90 0.55 7.26
N LEU A 12 1.54 1.63 6.55
CA LEU A 12 0.18 1.82 6.05
C LEU A 12 -0.15 0.88 4.88
N VAL A 13 0.82 0.52 4.04
CA VAL A 13 0.65 -0.51 3.00
C VAL A 13 0.39 -1.86 3.64
N GLU A 14 1.20 -2.23 4.64
CA GLU A 14 1.06 -3.50 5.39
C GLU A 14 -0.25 -3.57 6.19
N ALA A 15 -0.79 -2.42 6.63
CA ALA A 15 -2.08 -2.34 7.34
C ALA A 15 -3.30 -2.61 6.46
N GLY A 16 -3.17 -2.49 5.14
CA GLY A 16 -4.26 -2.67 4.19
C GLY A 16 -5.45 -1.74 4.43
N ASN A 17 -6.66 -2.25 4.15
CA ASN A 17 -7.90 -1.45 4.16
C ASN A 17 -8.38 -1.03 5.55
N GLU A 18 -8.03 -1.79 6.59
CA GLU A 18 -8.41 -1.51 7.99
C GLU A 18 -7.61 -0.32 8.56
N GLY A 19 -6.41 -0.10 8.04
CA GLY A 19 -5.52 0.97 8.50
C GLY A 19 -5.05 0.79 9.96
N LEU A 20 -4.41 1.82 10.48
CA LEU A 20 -3.83 1.83 11.82
C LEU A 20 -4.04 3.16 12.53
N SER A 21 -4.13 3.11 13.86
CA SER A 21 -4.18 4.31 14.68
C SER A 21 -2.84 5.04 14.70
N VAL A 22 -2.86 6.38 14.83
CA VAL A 22 -1.64 7.21 14.91
C VAL A 22 -0.65 6.67 15.94
N LYS A 23 -1.14 6.23 17.11
CA LYS A 23 -0.30 5.68 18.19
C LYS A 23 0.42 4.39 17.79
N LYS A 24 -0.26 3.49 17.07
CA LYS A 24 0.36 2.26 16.56
C LYS A 24 1.41 2.61 15.52
N ILE A 25 1.08 3.44 14.54
CA ILE A 25 2.01 3.87 13.49
C ILE A 25 3.26 4.50 14.12
N ALA A 26 3.10 5.45 15.03
CA ALA A 26 4.22 6.09 15.73
C ALA A 26 5.10 5.10 16.49
N ARG A 27 4.51 4.06 17.09
CA ARG A 27 5.26 3.02 17.79
C ARG A 27 6.09 2.17 16.84
N HIS A 28 5.53 1.78 15.71
CA HIS A 28 6.27 1.06 14.68
C HIS A 28 7.42 1.90 14.13
N VAL A 29 7.17 3.17 13.81
CA VAL A 29 8.22 4.11 13.34
C VAL A 29 9.32 4.27 14.39
N HIS A 30 8.94 4.49 15.65
CA HIS A 30 9.89 4.62 16.76
C HIS A 30 10.76 3.37 16.88
N ASN A 31 10.16 2.18 16.85
CA ASN A 31 10.90 0.92 16.98
C ASN A 31 11.79 0.62 15.76
N ALA A 32 11.36 0.97 14.55
CA ALA A 32 12.13 0.73 13.32
C ALA A 32 13.28 1.74 13.13
N CYS A 33 13.10 2.97 13.63
CA CYS A 33 14.06 4.03 13.36
C CYS A 33 15.01 4.33 14.52
N ASN A 34 14.62 4.09 15.77
CA ASN A 34 15.53 4.26 16.89
C ASN A 34 16.55 3.12 16.95
N THR A 35 17.79 3.50 17.24
CA THR A 35 18.89 2.57 17.47
C THR A 35 19.57 2.92 18.80
N LEU A 36 20.46 2.05 19.28
CA LEU A 36 21.20 2.27 20.53
C LEU A 36 21.96 3.61 20.57
N PHE A 37 22.39 4.13 19.41
CA PHE A 37 23.20 5.34 19.32
C PHE A 37 22.42 6.56 18.78
N SER A 38 21.14 6.38 18.46
CA SER A 38 20.29 7.43 17.90
C SER A 38 18.86 7.28 18.41
N SER A 39 18.67 7.50 19.71
CA SER A 39 17.37 7.40 20.36
C SER A 39 16.65 8.75 20.35
N VAL A 40 15.49 8.80 19.70
CA VAL A 40 14.55 9.91 19.76
C VAL A 40 13.41 9.52 20.70
N SER A 41 12.86 10.48 21.45
CA SER A 41 11.73 10.20 22.35
C SER A 41 10.49 9.75 21.56
N PHE A 42 9.67 8.89 22.17
CA PHE A 42 8.40 8.47 21.56
C PHE A 42 7.48 9.66 21.26
N ASP A 43 7.45 10.68 22.12
CA ASP A 43 6.58 11.83 21.97
C ASP A 43 6.97 12.71 20.76
N GLU A 44 8.27 12.84 20.48
CA GLU A 44 8.76 13.50 19.27
C GLU A 44 8.36 12.73 18.00
N VAL A 45 8.53 11.41 18.00
CA VAL A 45 8.11 10.56 16.88
C VAL A 45 6.60 10.64 16.69
N TYR A 46 5.82 10.55 17.77
CA TYR A 46 4.36 10.65 17.73
C TYR A 46 3.90 11.99 17.15
N THR A 47 4.49 13.09 17.61
CA THR A 47 4.18 14.44 17.12
C THR A 47 4.47 14.55 15.62
N TYR A 48 5.62 14.02 15.18
CA TYR A 48 5.95 14.01 13.76
C TYR A 48 4.96 13.20 12.93
N VAL A 49 4.69 11.95 13.33
CA VAL A 49 3.77 11.06 12.61
C VAL A 49 2.38 11.68 12.52
N ALA A 50 1.86 12.25 13.62
CA ALA A 50 0.57 12.92 13.63
C ALA A 50 0.51 14.08 12.62
N GLN A 51 1.54 14.94 12.60
CA GLN A 51 1.61 16.06 11.66
C GLN A 51 1.73 15.58 10.22
N TYR A 52 2.54 14.55 9.96
CA TYR A 52 2.72 13.96 8.63
C TYR A 52 1.40 13.40 8.10
N LEU A 53 0.68 12.61 8.90
CA LEU A 53 -0.60 12.01 8.52
C LEU A 53 -1.65 13.08 8.23
N ILE A 54 -1.74 14.13 9.07
CA ILE A 54 -2.69 15.23 8.84
C ILE A 54 -2.38 15.97 7.55
N ARG A 55 -1.10 16.27 7.27
CA ARG A 55 -0.68 17.01 6.07
C ARG A 55 -0.96 16.23 4.79
N ASN A 56 -0.73 14.92 4.82
CA ASN A 56 -0.84 14.03 3.66
C ASN A 56 -2.22 13.36 3.52
N SER A 57 -3.24 13.79 4.27
CA SER A 57 -4.60 13.26 4.18
C SER A 57 -5.67 14.34 3.95
N ARG A 58 -5.29 15.53 3.45
CA ARG A 58 -6.21 16.67 3.33
C ARG A 58 -7.15 16.55 2.14
N ASN A 59 -6.69 15.97 1.03
CA ASN A 59 -7.44 15.91 -0.21
C ASN A 59 -7.97 14.49 -0.44
N ALA A 60 -9.07 14.38 -1.20
CA ALA A 60 -9.64 13.08 -1.57
C ALA A 60 -8.66 12.24 -2.42
N ASP A 61 -7.78 12.90 -3.18
CA ASP A 61 -6.76 12.27 -4.01
C ASP A 61 -5.40 12.16 -3.31
N SER A 62 -5.32 12.47 -2.01
CA SER A 62 -4.07 12.28 -1.26
C SER A 62 -3.72 10.80 -1.15
N MET A 63 -2.42 10.48 -1.15
CA MET A 63 -1.91 9.11 -1.02
C MET A 63 -2.36 8.42 0.29
N ILE A 64 -2.61 9.19 1.35
CA ILE A 64 -3.10 8.69 2.64
C ILE A 64 -4.56 9.10 2.82
N ALA A 65 -5.40 8.15 3.19
CA ALA A 65 -6.80 8.38 3.52
C ALA A 65 -7.05 8.20 5.03
N ARG A 66 -8.04 8.94 5.54
CA ARG A 66 -8.64 8.65 6.84
C ARG A 66 -9.65 7.51 6.69
N THR A 67 -9.71 6.64 7.69
CA THR A 67 -10.77 5.63 7.79
C THR A 67 -12.01 6.23 8.44
N ASP A 68 -13.09 5.45 8.54
CA ASP A 68 -14.30 5.83 9.26
C ASP A 68 -14.06 5.99 10.77
N VAL A 69 -13.04 5.32 11.31
CA VAL A 69 -12.62 5.46 12.70
C VAL A 69 -11.70 6.67 12.89
N ARG A 70 -12.05 7.55 13.83
CA ARG A 70 -11.25 8.75 14.14
C ARG A 70 -9.84 8.38 14.58
N GLY A 71 -8.85 8.99 13.92
CA GLY A 71 -7.43 8.81 14.25
C GLY A 71 -6.82 7.54 13.64
N ASN A 72 -7.55 6.83 12.79
CA ASN A 72 -7.04 5.73 11.99
C ASN A 72 -6.81 6.18 10.54
N TYR A 73 -5.71 5.71 9.97
CA TYR A 73 -5.22 6.10 8.65
C TYR A 73 -4.85 4.85 7.84
N ARG A 74 -5.00 4.93 6.51
CA ARG A 74 -4.65 3.89 5.54
C ARG A 74 -4.10 4.49 4.26
N ILE A 75 -3.52 3.66 3.39
CA ILE A 75 -3.23 4.05 2.00
C ILE A 75 -4.56 4.25 1.24
N ASN A 76 -4.62 5.27 0.38
CA ASN A 76 -5.80 5.60 -0.39
C ASN A 76 -5.86 4.81 -1.71
N PRO A 77 -6.67 3.76 -1.86
CA PRO A 77 -6.66 2.94 -3.07
C PRO A 77 -7.09 3.68 -4.35
N ARG A 78 -7.68 4.87 -4.24
CA ARG A 78 -8.15 5.67 -5.38
C ARG A 78 -7.04 6.49 -6.04
N ASN A 79 -5.96 6.79 -5.34
CA ASN A 79 -4.86 7.61 -5.87
C ASN A 79 -3.91 6.73 -6.71
N GLU A 80 -3.59 7.13 -7.95
CA GLU A 80 -2.75 6.32 -8.87
C GLU A 80 -1.37 6.00 -8.31
N ASP A 81 -0.67 6.98 -7.72
CA ASP A 81 0.67 6.78 -7.15
C ASP A 81 0.66 5.73 -6.04
N SER A 82 -0.40 5.73 -5.23
CA SER A 82 -0.56 4.78 -4.14
C SER A 82 -0.82 3.35 -4.62
N GLN A 83 -1.43 3.18 -5.81
CA GLN A 83 -1.67 1.87 -6.40
C GLN A 83 -0.35 1.18 -6.75
N GLN A 84 0.68 1.94 -7.14
CA GLN A 84 2.01 1.40 -7.41
C GLN A 84 2.68 0.81 -6.15
N LEU A 85 2.24 1.21 -4.96
CA LEU A 85 2.74 0.68 -3.69
C LEU A 85 2.04 -0.61 -3.24
N MET A 86 0.96 -1.01 -3.92
CA MET A 86 0.10 -2.13 -3.52
C MET A 86 0.20 -3.29 -4.50
N LEU A 87 0.33 -4.51 -3.98
CA LEU A 87 0.12 -5.71 -4.78
C LEU A 87 -1.38 -5.98 -4.88
N ARG A 88 -1.92 -5.90 -6.10
CA ARG A 88 -3.31 -6.24 -6.40
C ARG A 88 -3.37 -7.72 -6.77
N PHE A 89 -3.69 -8.55 -5.80
CA PHE A 89 -4.05 -9.93 -6.08
C PHE A 89 -5.50 -9.94 -6.54
N GLN A 90 -5.74 -10.48 -7.74
CA GLN A 90 -7.08 -10.79 -8.20
C GLN A 90 -7.42 -12.14 -7.58
N ASP A 91 -8.44 -12.20 -6.72
CA ASP A 91 -8.97 -13.48 -6.29
C ASP A 91 -9.57 -14.16 -7.52
N GLU A 92 -9.02 -15.29 -7.94
CA GLU A 92 -9.53 -16.14 -9.01
C GLU A 92 -10.87 -16.76 -8.58
N CYS A 93 -11.93 -15.96 -8.49
CA CYS A 93 -13.28 -16.43 -8.16
C CYS A 93 -14.35 -15.99 -9.16
N ASP A 94 -13.98 -15.21 -10.19
CA ASP A 94 -14.88 -14.86 -11.29
C ASP A 94 -14.19 -15.13 -12.63
N GLU A 95 -13.70 -16.36 -12.83
CA GLU A 95 -13.69 -16.91 -14.19
C GLU A 95 -15.16 -17.10 -14.59
N LYS A 96 -15.75 -16.06 -15.17
CA LYS A 96 -16.78 -16.31 -16.17
C LYS A 96 -16.11 -17.18 -17.21
N GLU A 97 -16.61 -18.40 -17.41
CA GLU A 97 -16.23 -19.28 -18.51
C GLU A 97 -16.44 -18.53 -19.84
N ASP A 98 -15.49 -17.69 -20.24
CA ASP A 98 -15.35 -17.27 -21.62
C ASP A 98 -14.79 -18.49 -22.33
N THR A 99 -15.68 -19.33 -22.86
CA THR A 99 -15.32 -20.41 -23.78
C THR A 99 -14.31 -19.86 -24.79
N PRO A 100 -13.04 -20.31 -24.78
CA PRO A 100 -12.07 -19.79 -25.72
C PRO A 100 -12.56 -20.15 -27.12
N LYS A 101 -12.76 -19.14 -27.97
CA LYS A 101 -12.98 -19.40 -29.41
C LYS A 101 -11.80 -20.24 -29.88
N PRO A 102 -12.02 -21.33 -30.63
CA PRO A 102 -10.94 -22.19 -31.08
C PRO A 102 -9.98 -21.32 -31.90
N SER A 103 -8.79 -21.10 -31.35
CA SER A 103 -7.70 -20.46 -32.06
C SER A 103 -7.29 -21.43 -33.17
N VAL A 104 -7.64 -21.09 -34.41
CA VAL A 104 -7.17 -21.84 -35.58
C VAL A 104 -5.65 -21.70 -35.61
N ASP A 105 -4.96 -22.83 -35.54
CA ASP A 105 -3.51 -22.88 -35.68
C ASP A 105 -3.14 -22.38 -37.08
N GLN A 106 -2.39 -21.28 -37.15
CA GLN A 106 -1.86 -20.71 -38.40
C GLN A 106 -0.40 -21.14 -38.65
N SER A 107 0.12 -22.07 -37.85
CA SER A 107 1.42 -22.65 -38.08
C SER A 107 1.42 -23.45 -39.39
N LEU A 108 2.49 -23.32 -40.19
CA LEU A 108 2.68 -24.16 -41.36
C LEU A 108 3.01 -25.60 -40.93
N SER A 109 2.27 -26.57 -41.47
CA SER A 109 2.50 -27.98 -41.22
C SER A 109 3.87 -28.40 -41.76
N LEU A 110 4.77 -28.80 -40.86
CA LEU A 110 6.17 -29.14 -41.17
C LEU A 110 6.36 -30.49 -41.89
N PHE A 111 5.28 -31.21 -42.18
CA PHE A 111 5.33 -32.57 -42.75
C PHE A 111 4.39 -32.76 -43.95
N GLU A 112 3.94 -31.69 -44.62
CA GLU A 112 3.03 -31.82 -45.77
C GLU A 112 3.68 -32.35 -47.06
N ASP A 113 5.01 -32.54 -47.08
CA ASP A 113 5.73 -33.12 -48.22
C ASP A 113 6.24 -34.55 -47.93
N MET A 114 5.34 -35.53 -47.86
CA MET A 114 5.67 -36.95 -48.10
C MET A 114 4.60 -37.65 -48.94
#